data_AF-A0A2E6Z311-F1
#
_entry.id   AF-A0A2E6Z311-F1
#
_cell.length_a   1.000
_cell.length_b   1.000
_cell.length_c   1.000
_cell.angle_alpha   90.00
_cell.angle_beta   90.00
_cell.angle_gamma   90.00
#
_symmetry.space_group_name_H-M   'P 1'
#
loop_
_entity.id
_entity.type
_entity.pdbx_description
1 polymer ?
#
loop_
_entity_poly.entity_id
_entity_poly.type
_entity_poly.pdbx_seq_one_letter_code
_entity_poly.pdbx_strand_id
1 'polypeptide(L)'
;MAKSNNLPDLTLKEKGCSKCKELLPISNFHLDRWSPNGYQYICKRCRSELNYLIDENLKEKICRICNELLPINKFSRSKIIKDGYDNRCNRCRYITGDVVRKKRDRELYHKKVRINLNKRRNKPQSIASELLKSIKFRSKLKGVPYDLDQDWLIPKLEKKVCEVTGLSLAFSGTTDIAPTHGGSQRIKTAWSPSIDRIISERGYLKENCRVVLSIYNTFKNYWNDETVKIWANGFLGNKVSVDFSDPKVELHSIKTKVSGLWNKSRQTIKKKGLSSNITKDWIRNELEKGECAVTKIPNDMRKGLRKPRYVFPFTPSIDRIDSSGGYTTDNTRIVCFIHNWGRQDTPDKDLIYFAKSLIK
;
A
#
# COMPACT_ATOMS: atom_id res chain seq x y z
N MET A 1 1.62 -9.10 -22.13
CA MET A 1 1.14 -9.38 -23.50
C MET A 1 -0.06 -10.31 -23.39
N ALA A 2 -1.25 -9.80 -23.74
CA ALA A 2 -2.50 -10.55 -23.61
C ALA A 2 -2.49 -11.74 -24.58
N LYS A 3 -2.70 -12.93 -24.02
CA LYS A 3 -2.76 -14.19 -24.77
C LYS A 3 -4.16 -14.31 -25.37
N SER A 4 -4.29 -14.12 -26.69
CA SER A 4 -5.56 -14.28 -27.40
C SER A 4 -6.01 -15.74 -27.28
N ASN A 5 -7.15 -15.97 -26.61
CA ASN A 5 -7.82 -17.26 -26.63
C ASN A 5 -8.54 -17.40 -27.98
N ASN A 6 -7.93 -18.09 -28.93
CA ASN A 6 -8.60 -18.37 -30.20
C ASN A 6 -9.62 -19.49 -29.98
N LEU A 7 -10.90 -19.18 -30.21
CA LEU A 7 -11.98 -20.16 -30.19
C LEU A 7 -11.84 -21.11 -31.40
N PRO A 8 -12.21 -22.39 -31.26
CA PRO A 8 -12.15 -23.34 -32.37
C PRO A 8 -13.06 -22.92 -33.51
N ASP A 9 -12.51 -22.92 -34.72
CA ASP A 9 -13.27 -22.65 -35.94
C ASP A 9 -14.22 -23.82 -36.23
N LEU A 10 -15.49 -23.63 -35.91
CA LEU A 10 -16.54 -24.63 -36.07
C LEU A 10 -16.93 -24.89 -37.53
N THR A 11 -16.44 -24.07 -38.47
CA THR A 11 -16.71 -24.23 -39.90
C THR A 11 -15.69 -25.12 -40.61
N LEU A 12 -14.55 -25.40 -39.95
CA LEU A 12 -13.46 -26.18 -40.52
C LEU A 12 -13.74 -27.69 -40.45
N LYS A 13 -14.02 -28.31 -41.60
CA LYS A 13 -14.32 -29.76 -41.68
C LYS A 13 -13.09 -30.65 -41.76
N GLU A 14 -12.01 -30.17 -42.39
CA GLU A 14 -10.79 -30.93 -42.65
C GLU A 14 -9.53 -30.06 -42.51
N LYS A 15 -8.40 -30.68 -42.18
CA LYS A 15 -7.11 -30.01 -41.97
C LYS A 15 -5.95 -30.93 -42.36
N GLY A 16 -4.90 -30.34 -42.95
CA GLY A 16 -3.66 -31.04 -43.27
C GLY A 16 -2.83 -31.33 -42.02
N CYS A 17 -2.37 -32.56 -41.85
CA CYS A 17 -1.43 -32.94 -40.80
C CYS A 17 0.00 -32.54 -41.20
N SER A 18 0.70 -31.76 -40.36
CA SER A 18 2.07 -31.33 -40.65
C SER A 18 3.10 -32.47 -40.65
N LYS A 19 2.78 -33.64 -40.06
CA LYS A 19 3.66 -34.82 -39.99
C LYS A 19 3.41 -35.81 -41.14
N CYS A 20 2.25 -36.47 -41.24
CA CYS A 20 1.97 -37.41 -42.35
C CYS A 20 1.62 -36.73 -43.68
N LYS A 21 1.42 -35.40 -43.68
CA LYS A 21 1.04 -34.61 -44.86
C LYS A 21 -0.33 -34.95 -45.47
N GLU A 22 -1.10 -35.85 -44.86
CA GLU A 22 -2.47 -36.17 -45.26
C GLU A 22 -3.48 -35.08 -44.85
N LEU A 23 -4.48 -34.85 -45.70
CA LEU A 23 -5.66 -34.04 -45.40
C LEU A 23 -6.68 -34.93 -44.67
N LEU A 24 -7.01 -34.59 -43.42
CA LEU A 24 -7.83 -35.43 -42.55
C LEU A 24 -9.00 -34.64 -41.94
N PRO A 25 -10.11 -35.31 -41.59
CA PRO A 25 -11.22 -34.67 -40.88
C PRO A 25 -10.76 -34.00 -39.58
N ILE A 26 -11.38 -32.88 -39.20
CA ILE A 26 -10.97 -32.12 -38.01
C ILE A 26 -11.09 -32.92 -36.71
N SER A 27 -11.97 -33.92 -36.70
CA SER A 27 -12.12 -34.92 -35.63
C SER A 27 -10.83 -35.69 -35.34
N ASN A 28 -9.92 -35.77 -36.32
CA ASN A 28 -8.62 -36.41 -36.20
C ASN A 28 -7.56 -35.47 -35.60
N PHE A 29 -7.91 -34.28 -35.12
CA PHE A 29 -7.00 -33.34 -34.44
C PHE A 29 -7.49 -33.03 -33.02
N HIS A 30 -6.56 -32.71 -32.12
CA HIS A 30 -6.91 -32.22 -30.78
C HIS A 30 -7.12 -30.71 -30.81
N LEU A 31 -8.00 -30.21 -29.94
CA LEU A 31 -8.19 -28.78 -29.71
C LEU A 31 -6.91 -28.16 -29.14
N ASP A 32 -6.59 -26.95 -29.61
CA ASP A 32 -5.46 -26.17 -29.16
C ASP A 32 -5.77 -24.68 -29.20
N ARG A 33 -5.99 -24.11 -28.01
CA ARG A 33 -6.29 -22.69 -27.81
C ARG A 33 -5.21 -21.72 -28.27
N TRP A 34 -4.00 -22.23 -28.56
CA TRP A 34 -2.86 -21.46 -29.04
C TRP A 34 -2.70 -21.51 -30.56
N SER A 35 -3.44 -22.40 -31.23
CA SER A 35 -3.44 -22.51 -32.68
C SER A 35 -4.38 -21.44 -33.29
N PRO A 36 -4.02 -20.81 -34.42
CA PRO A 36 -4.86 -19.82 -35.09
C PRO A 36 -6.28 -20.30 -35.39
N ASN A 37 -6.46 -21.59 -35.69
CA ASN A 37 -7.77 -22.18 -36.00
C ASN A 37 -8.34 -23.02 -34.85
N GLY A 38 -7.71 -22.99 -33.67
CA GLY A 38 -8.16 -23.75 -32.49
C GLY A 38 -7.90 -25.25 -32.52
N TYR A 39 -7.19 -25.78 -33.52
CA TYR A 39 -6.82 -27.20 -33.61
C TYR A 39 -5.32 -27.37 -33.84
N GLN A 40 -4.75 -28.43 -33.27
CA GLN A 40 -3.34 -28.77 -33.45
C GLN A 40 -2.94 -28.97 -34.92
N TYR A 41 -1.65 -28.84 -35.22
CA TYR A 41 -1.10 -29.05 -36.56
C TYR A 41 -0.83 -30.51 -36.90
N ILE A 42 -0.79 -31.40 -35.90
CA ILE A 42 -0.49 -32.82 -36.07
C ILE A 42 -1.74 -33.63 -35.71
N CYS A 43 -2.09 -34.62 -36.53
CA CYS A 43 -3.23 -35.48 -36.28
C CYS A 43 -3.00 -36.41 -35.07
N LYS A 44 -4.10 -36.89 -34.47
CA LYS A 44 -4.12 -37.78 -33.30
C LYS A 44 -3.24 -39.02 -33.50
N ARG A 45 -3.26 -39.62 -34.69
CA ARG A 45 -2.42 -40.78 -35.07
C ARG A 45 -0.92 -40.43 -35.09
N CYS A 46 -0.55 -39.39 -35.83
CA CYS A 46 0.84 -38.94 -35.88
C CYS A 46 1.37 -38.47 -34.53
N ARG A 47 0.49 -37.95 -33.67
CA ARG A 47 0.79 -37.57 -32.29
C ARG A 47 0.93 -38.78 -31.37
N SER A 48 0.12 -39.82 -31.54
CA SER A 48 0.31 -41.07 -30.79
C SER A 48 1.65 -41.71 -31.14
N GLU A 49 2.08 -41.66 -32.40
CA GLU A 49 3.41 -42.12 -32.81
C GLU A 49 4.57 -41.26 -32.26
N LEU A 50 4.35 -39.96 -32.00
CA LEU A 50 5.35 -39.10 -31.36
C LEU A 50 5.53 -39.40 -29.86
N ASN A 51 4.59 -40.13 -29.23
CA ASN A 51 4.65 -40.49 -27.82
C ASN A 51 5.52 -41.73 -27.52
N TYR A 52 6.20 -42.32 -28.52
CA TYR A 52 6.95 -43.58 -28.36
C TYR A 52 8.40 -43.51 -28.84
N LEU A 53 9.17 -42.51 -28.39
CA LEU A 53 10.62 -42.63 -28.33
C LEU A 53 11.05 -43.10 -26.93
N ILE A 54 10.44 -44.18 -26.45
CA ILE A 54 11.02 -44.90 -25.33
C ILE A 54 12.19 -45.66 -25.93
N ASP A 55 13.41 -45.30 -25.54
CA ASP A 55 14.57 -46.12 -25.86
C ASP A 55 14.42 -47.43 -25.07
N GLU A 56 13.86 -48.46 -25.71
CA GLU A 56 13.67 -49.79 -25.09
C GLU A 56 15.00 -50.45 -24.74
N ASN A 57 16.13 -49.95 -25.27
CA ASN A 57 17.47 -50.44 -24.97
C ASN A 57 18.13 -49.72 -23.79
N LEU A 58 17.50 -48.68 -23.20
CA LEU A 58 18.06 -47.93 -22.09
C LEU A 58 17.95 -48.71 -20.77
N LYS A 59 18.99 -49.46 -20.42
CA LYS A 59 19.05 -50.28 -19.19
C LYS A 59 19.40 -49.47 -17.94
N GLU A 60 20.22 -48.44 -18.09
CA GLU A 60 20.79 -47.66 -16.98
C GLU A 60 20.84 -46.16 -17.30
N LYS A 61 20.76 -45.32 -16.28
CA LYS A 61 20.77 -43.86 -16.41
C LYS A 61 21.40 -43.20 -15.19
N ILE A 62 22.14 -42.11 -15.40
CA ILE A 62 22.72 -41.31 -14.32
C ILE A 62 21.65 -40.37 -13.74
N CYS A 63 21.44 -40.43 -12.43
CA CYS A 63 20.55 -39.50 -11.73
C CYS A 63 21.21 -38.13 -11.58
N ARG A 64 20.55 -37.05 -12.03
CA ARG A 64 21.10 -35.68 -11.95
C ARG A 64 21.21 -35.08 -10.53
N ILE A 65 20.80 -35.80 -9.49
CA ILE A 65 20.82 -35.31 -8.11
C ILE A 65 21.88 -36.04 -7.29
N CYS A 66 21.89 -37.38 -7.30
CA CYS A 66 22.91 -38.16 -6.60
C CYS A 66 24.12 -38.50 -7.48
N ASN A 67 24.06 -38.25 -8.79
CA ASN A 67 25.09 -38.59 -9.78
C ASN A 67 25.45 -40.08 -9.86
N GLU A 68 24.62 -40.97 -9.31
CA GLU A 68 24.78 -42.41 -9.41
C GLU A 68 24.23 -42.94 -10.75
N LEU A 69 24.96 -43.87 -11.39
CA LEU A 69 24.47 -44.70 -12.48
C LEU A 69 23.54 -45.77 -11.91
N LEU A 70 22.27 -45.74 -12.29
CA LEU A 70 21.24 -46.60 -11.72
C LEU A 70 20.42 -47.30 -12.82
N PRO A 71 19.89 -48.51 -12.56
CA PRO A 71 18.98 -49.17 -13.48
C PRO A 71 17.74 -48.32 -13.79
N ILE A 72 17.20 -48.44 -15.01
CA ILE A 72 16.09 -47.60 -15.48
C ILE A 72 14.82 -47.75 -14.64
N ASN A 73 14.63 -48.92 -14.00
CA ASN A 73 13.51 -49.17 -13.07
C ASN A 73 13.57 -48.30 -11.79
N LYS A 74 14.71 -47.66 -11.51
CA LYS A 74 14.87 -46.67 -10.45
C LYS A 74 14.43 -45.27 -10.88
N PHE A 75 13.94 -45.09 -12.09
CA PHE A 75 13.40 -43.83 -12.61
C PHE A 75 11.91 -44.00 -12.96
N SER A 76 11.14 -42.91 -12.87
CA SER A 76 9.72 -42.93 -13.29
C SER A 76 9.61 -42.48 -14.74
N ARG A 77 8.63 -43.02 -15.46
CA ARG A 77 8.35 -42.62 -16.84
C ARG A 77 7.96 -41.16 -16.92
N SER A 78 8.45 -40.48 -17.95
CA SER A 78 8.16 -39.08 -18.25
C SER A 78 7.75 -38.93 -19.71
N LYS A 79 6.65 -38.22 -19.95
CA LYS A 79 6.13 -37.96 -21.29
C LYS A 79 6.80 -36.75 -21.98
N ILE A 80 7.73 -36.10 -21.28
CA ILE A 80 8.31 -34.81 -21.68
C ILE A 80 9.82 -34.93 -21.91
N ILE A 81 10.49 -35.91 -21.29
CA ILE A 81 11.93 -36.12 -21.45
C ILE A 81 12.18 -37.01 -22.66
N LYS A 82 13.21 -36.67 -23.44
CA LYS A 82 13.56 -37.30 -24.73
C LYS A 82 13.71 -38.83 -24.64
N ASP A 83 14.25 -39.34 -23.53
CA ASP A 83 14.48 -40.78 -23.32
C ASP A 83 13.32 -41.50 -22.61
N GLY A 84 12.22 -40.80 -22.31
CA GLY A 84 11.04 -41.38 -21.70
C GLY A 84 11.09 -41.55 -20.18
N TYR A 85 12.18 -41.14 -19.49
CA TYR A 85 12.33 -41.30 -18.04
C TYR A 85 12.70 -39.98 -17.33
N ASP A 86 12.31 -39.81 -16.06
CA ASP A 86 12.69 -38.64 -15.25
C ASP A 86 14.23 -38.57 -15.15
N ASN A 87 14.78 -37.36 -15.13
CA ASN A 87 16.21 -37.16 -14.94
C ASN A 87 16.68 -37.44 -13.49
N ARG A 88 15.75 -37.72 -12.59
CA ARG A 88 15.98 -38.00 -11.17
C ARG A 88 15.46 -39.39 -10.82
N CYS A 89 16.23 -40.14 -10.05
CA CYS A 89 15.79 -41.43 -9.54
C CYS A 89 14.62 -41.27 -8.56
N ASN A 90 13.86 -42.33 -8.35
CA ASN A 90 12.66 -42.37 -7.53
C ASN A 90 12.94 -41.93 -6.09
N ARG A 91 14.10 -42.31 -5.54
CA ARG A 91 14.57 -41.88 -4.22
C ARG A 91 14.76 -40.37 -4.16
N CYS A 92 15.54 -39.79 -5.08
CA CYS A 92 15.76 -38.35 -5.13
C CYS A 92 14.45 -37.58 -5.39
N ARG A 93 13.53 -38.13 -6.19
CA ARG A 93 12.20 -37.54 -6.42
C ARG A 93 11.35 -37.53 -5.15
N TYR A 94 11.37 -38.61 -4.38
CA TYR A 94 10.68 -38.70 -3.09
C TYR A 94 11.26 -37.70 -2.08
N ILE A 95 12.60 -37.67 -1.91
CA ILE A 95 13.27 -36.76 -0.98
C ILE A 95 13.00 -35.30 -1.36
N THR A 96 13.20 -34.94 -2.62
CA THR A 96 12.94 -33.56 -3.09
C THR A 96 11.45 -33.19 -2.98
N GLY A 97 10.55 -34.12 -3.26
CA GLY A 97 9.11 -33.93 -3.06
C GLY A 97 8.72 -33.72 -1.59
N ASP A 98 9.32 -34.48 -0.67
CA ASP A 98 9.08 -34.35 0.77
C ASP A 98 9.60 -33.02 1.32
N VAL A 99 10.80 -32.58 0.90
CA VAL A 99 11.36 -31.26 1.26
C VAL A 99 10.45 -30.13 0.78
N VAL A 100 9.98 -30.18 -0.46
CA VAL A 100 9.06 -29.17 -1.02
C VAL A 100 7.71 -29.18 -0.28
N ARG A 101 7.16 -30.37 0.01
CA ARG A 101 5.92 -30.52 0.79
C ARG A 101 6.06 -29.92 2.19
N LYS A 102 7.10 -30.29 2.94
CA LYS A 102 7.39 -29.75 4.27
C LYS A 102 7.54 -28.23 4.27
N LYS A 103 8.22 -27.67 3.26
CA LYS A 103 8.33 -26.21 3.09
C LYS A 103 6.95 -25.57 2.88
N ARG A 104 6.12 -26.11 1.97
CA ARG A 104 4.76 -25.61 1.72
C ARG A 104 3.88 -25.69 2.97
N ASP A 105 3.94 -26.80 3.71
CA ASP A 105 3.13 -27.02 4.90
C ASP A 105 3.55 -26.06 6.03
N ARG A 106 4.85 -25.80 6.17
CA ARG A 106 5.39 -24.78 7.08
C ARG A 106 4.90 -23.37 6.69
N GLU A 107 4.94 -23.01 5.41
CA GLU A 107 4.42 -21.73 4.92
C GLU A 107 2.91 -21.59 5.16
N LEU A 108 2.13 -22.65 4.91
CA LEU A 108 0.69 -22.70 5.18
C LEU A 108 0.39 -22.57 6.68
N TYR A 109 1.15 -23.24 7.54
CA TYR A 109 1.03 -23.11 8.99
C TYR A 109 1.30 -21.67 9.44
N HIS A 110 2.41 -21.05 9.01
CA HIS A 110 2.71 -19.66 9.36
C HIS A 110 1.66 -18.68 8.82
N LYS A 111 1.10 -18.94 7.62
CA LYS A 111 -0.03 -18.18 7.08
C LYS A 111 -1.27 -18.28 7.98
N LYS A 112 -1.65 -19.49 8.42
CA LYS A 112 -2.78 -19.71 9.35
C LYS A 112 -2.55 -19.03 10.70
N VAL A 113 -1.35 -19.14 11.27
CA VAL A 113 -0.98 -18.48 12.53
C VAL A 113 -1.12 -16.96 12.39
N ARG A 114 -0.62 -16.37 11.31
CA ARG A 114 -0.76 -14.92 11.03
C ARG A 114 -2.21 -14.49 10.92
N ILE A 115 -3.05 -15.27 10.23
CA ILE A 115 -4.49 -15.00 10.11
C ILE A 115 -5.16 -15.02 11.49
N ASN A 116 -4.87 -16.03 12.32
CA ASN A 116 -5.47 -16.15 13.65
C ASN A 116 -5.01 -15.05 14.61
N LEU A 117 -3.73 -14.66 14.55
CA LEU A 117 -3.20 -13.51 15.29
C LEU A 117 -3.89 -12.20 14.87
N ASN A 118 -4.09 -11.98 13.57
CA ASN A 118 -4.82 -10.82 13.06
C ASN A 118 -6.28 -10.81 13.53
N LYS A 119 -6.98 -11.95 13.48
CA LYS A 119 -8.35 -12.08 13.99
C LYS A 119 -8.46 -11.70 15.46
N ARG A 120 -7.49 -12.11 16.29
CA ARG A 120 -7.43 -11.74 17.72
C ARG A 120 -7.17 -10.25 17.90
N ARG A 121 -6.19 -9.70 17.16
CA ARG A 121 -5.81 -8.28 17.21
C ARG A 121 -6.94 -7.31 16.80
N ASN A 122 -7.88 -7.78 15.98
CA ASN A 122 -8.98 -6.95 15.47
C ASN A 122 -10.21 -6.89 16.38
N LYS A 123 -10.16 -7.53 17.54
CA LYS A 123 -11.22 -7.39 18.55
C LYS A 123 -11.12 -6.00 19.20
N PRO A 124 -12.25 -5.30 19.47
CA PRO A 124 -12.26 -4.02 20.18
C PRO A 124 -11.41 -4.03 21.46
N GLN A 125 -11.44 -5.13 22.22
CA GLN A 125 -10.66 -5.33 23.45
C GLN A 125 -9.14 -5.27 23.21
N SER A 126 -8.66 -5.91 22.14
CA SER A 126 -7.24 -5.92 21.80
C SER A 126 -6.75 -4.55 21.35
N ILE A 127 -7.59 -3.84 20.58
CA ILE A 127 -7.31 -2.48 20.12
C ILE A 127 -7.32 -1.51 21.29
N ALA A 128 -8.29 -1.62 22.19
CA ALA A 128 -8.37 -0.82 23.40
C ALA A 128 -7.09 -0.99 24.23
N SER A 129 -6.65 -2.23 24.45
CA SER A 129 -5.40 -2.52 25.16
C SER A 129 -4.17 -1.86 24.52
N GLU A 130 -4.04 -1.92 23.19
CA GLU A 130 -2.91 -1.28 22.47
C GLU A 130 -2.97 0.26 22.54
N LEU A 131 -4.15 0.84 22.41
CA LEU A 131 -4.36 2.29 22.51
C LEU A 131 -4.06 2.79 23.93
N LEU A 132 -4.59 2.13 24.96
CA LEU A 132 -4.36 2.48 26.37
C LEU A 132 -2.88 2.35 26.75
N LYS A 133 -2.20 1.30 26.28
CA LYS A 133 -0.75 1.16 26.46
C LYS A 133 0.01 2.35 25.85
N SER A 134 -0.38 2.76 24.64
CA SER A 134 0.22 3.92 23.96
C SER A 134 -0.11 5.25 24.66
N ILE A 135 -1.30 5.39 25.23
CA ILE A 135 -1.71 6.56 26.01
C ILE A 135 -0.90 6.64 27.29
N LYS A 136 -0.84 5.57 28.10
CA LYS A 136 -0.09 5.54 29.36
C LYS A 136 1.37 5.93 29.15
N PHE A 137 2.01 5.42 28.09
CA PHE A 137 3.36 5.80 27.71
C PHE A 137 3.48 7.30 27.36
N ARG A 138 2.59 7.81 26.49
CA ARG A 138 2.60 9.23 26.08
C ARG A 138 2.28 10.18 27.24
N SER A 139 1.38 9.79 28.14
CA SER A 139 1.01 10.55 29.34
C SER A 139 2.22 10.74 30.24
N LYS A 140 2.94 9.65 30.53
CA LYS A 140 4.17 9.67 31.33
C LYS A 140 5.25 10.54 30.68
N LEU A 141 5.48 10.40 29.38
CA LEU A 141 6.49 11.19 28.66
C LEU A 141 6.18 12.70 28.65
N LYS A 142 4.90 13.08 28.60
CA LYS A 142 4.47 14.47 28.53
C LYS A 142 4.14 15.09 29.89
N GLY A 143 4.10 14.29 30.96
CA GLY A 143 3.67 14.74 32.28
C GLY A 143 2.21 15.22 32.33
N VAL A 144 1.32 14.60 31.56
CA VAL A 144 -0.12 14.95 31.55
C VAL A 144 -0.97 13.88 32.24
N PRO A 145 -2.11 14.23 32.84
CA PRO A 145 -2.97 13.25 33.50
C PRO A 145 -3.68 12.33 32.49
N TYR A 146 -4.08 11.14 32.92
CA TYR A 146 -4.98 10.26 32.17
C TYR A 146 -5.86 9.42 33.11
N ASP A 147 -7.10 9.15 32.67
CA ASP A 147 -8.07 8.32 33.39
C ASP A 147 -8.80 7.31 32.47
N LEU A 148 -8.37 7.20 31.21
CA LEU A 148 -8.98 6.30 30.23
C LEU A 148 -8.75 4.83 30.62
N ASP A 149 -9.81 4.03 30.53
CA ASP A 149 -9.82 2.60 30.82
C ASP A 149 -10.53 1.81 29.69
N GLN A 150 -10.58 0.49 29.85
CA GLN A 150 -11.22 -0.38 28.86
C GLN A 150 -12.74 -0.20 28.83
N ASP A 151 -13.37 0.01 29.99
CA ASP A 151 -14.82 0.17 30.12
C ASP A 151 -15.33 1.42 29.39
N TRP A 152 -14.53 2.48 29.36
CA TRP A 152 -14.82 3.67 28.57
C TRP A 152 -14.53 3.48 27.07
N LEU A 153 -13.44 2.79 26.71
CA LEU A 153 -12.95 2.74 25.32
C LEU A 153 -13.61 1.65 24.47
N ILE A 154 -13.90 0.48 25.03
CA ILE A 154 -14.47 -0.65 24.27
C ILE A 154 -15.82 -0.29 23.65
N PRO A 155 -16.82 0.27 24.38
CA PRO A 155 -18.11 0.61 23.80
C PRO A 155 -18.01 1.62 22.65
N LYS A 156 -17.03 2.53 22.70
CA LYS A 156 -16.75 3.49 21.61
C LYS A 156 -16.17 2.80 20.37
N LEU A 157 -15.25 1.84 20.57
CA LEU A 157 -14.70 1.03 19.47
C LEU A 157 -15.74 0.08 18.86
N GLU A 158 -16.67 -0.44 19.64
CA GLU A 158 -17.74 -1.32 19.16
C GLU A 158 -18.70 -0.64 18.19
N LYS A 159 -18.88 0.68 18.31
CA LYS A 159 -19.59 1.49 17.31
C LYS A 159 -18.91 1.47 15.94
N LYS A 160 -17.60 1.19 15.89
CA LYS A 160 -16.76 1.11 14.67
C LYS A 160 -16.81 2.36 13.79
N VAL A 161 -17.15 3.52 14.35
CA VAL A 161 -17.19 4.80 13.63
C VAL A 161 -16.39 5.86 14.36
N CYS A 162 -15.82 6.78 13.60
CA CYS A 162 -15.15 7.97 14.09
C CYS A 162 -16.17 8.92 14.73
N GLU A 163 -15.93 9.37 15.95
CA GLU A 163 -16.85 10.25 16.68
C GLU A 163 -16.95 11.67 16.10
N VAL A 164 -16.04 12.04 15.19
CA VAL A 164 -16.09 13.35 14.49
C VAL A 164 -16.67 13.23 13.09
N THR A 165 -16.10 12.35 12.27
CA THR A 165 -16.46 12.26 10.85
C THR A 165 -17.65 11.34 10.60
N GLY A 166 -17.91 10.40 11.51
CA GLY A 166 -18.85 9.29 11.30
C GLY A 166 -18.34 8.21 10.34
N LEU A 167 -17.12 8.33 9.82
CA LEU A 167 -16.52 7.32 8.94
C LEU A 167 -16.13 6.06 9.71
N SER A 168 -16.21 4.91 9.04
CA SER A 168 -15.87 3.61 9.63
C SER A 168 -14.39 3.52 10.04
N LEU A 169 -14.15 2.95 11.22
CA LEU A 169 -12.82 2.67 11.75
C LEU A 169 -12.28 1.35 11.17
N ALA A 170 -11.08 1.38 10.60
CA ALA A 170 -10.39 0.20 10.07
C ALA A 170 -9.53 -0.46 11.16
N PHE A 171 -9.99 -1.61 11.64
CA PHE A 171 -9.28 -2.43 12.62
C PHE A 171 -8.23 -3.27 11.88
N SER A 172 -6.96 -3.16 12.28
CA SER A 172 -5.76 -3.53 11.51
C SER A 172 -5.83 -4.82 10.67
N GLY A 173 -5.21 -4.85 9.49
CA GLY A 173 -4.94 -6.11 8.79
C GLY A 173 -6.01 -6.58 7.82
N THR A 174 -7.01 -5.75 7.54
CA THR A 174 -7.64 -5.79 6.22
C THR A 174 -6.74 -5.05 5.24
N THR A 175 -6.44 -5.69 4.12
CA THR A 175 -5.88 -5.09 2.91
C THR A 175 -6.89 -4.16 2.21
N ASP A 176 -7.90 -3.69 2.94
CA ASP A 176 -9.07 -3.06 2.36
C ASP A 176 -8.79 -1.57 2.23
N ILE A 177 -8.23 -1.20 1.07
CA ILE A 177 -8.47 0.06 0.34
C ILE A 177 -7.97 1.35 1.02
N ALA A 178 -7.59 1.32 2.30
CA ALA A 178 -7.19 2.49 3.06
C ALA A 178 -5.70 2.82 2.84
N PRO A 179 -5.37 4.09 2.51
CA PRO A 179 -4.00 4.49 2.25
C PRO A 179 -3.11 4.32 3.50
N THR A 180 -1.85 4.00 3.27
CA THR A 180 -0.83 3.91 4.32
C THR A 180 -0.64 5.28 4.97
N HIS A 181 -0.65 5.32 6.30
CA HIS A 181 -0.57 6.55 7.07
C HIS A 181 0.46 6.42 8.20
N GLY A 182 1.57 7.16 8.11
CA GLY A 182 2.66 7.13 9.08
C GLY A 182 3.89 6.32 8.64
N GLY A 183 4.85 6.11 9.56
CA GLY A 183 6.19 5.57 9.26
C GLY A 183 6.28 4.04 9.07
N SER A 184 7.35 3.60 8.41
CA SER A 184 7.60 2.25 7.87
C SER A 184 7.59 1.06 8.86
N GLN A 185 7.53 1.29 10.17
CA GLN A 185 7.66 0.20 11.15
C GLN A 185 6.33 -0.36 11.68
N ARG A 186 5.19 0.32 11.44
CA ARG A 186 3.85 -0.23 11.65
C ARG A 186 2.90 0.43 10.64
N ILE A 187 2.39 -0.33 9.67
CA ILE A 187 1.38 0.17 8.74
C ILE A 187 0.11 0.46 9.54
N LYS A 188 -0.06 1.71 9.96
CA LYS A 188 -1.36 2.25 10.33
C LYS A 188 -2.02 2.74 9.04
N THR A 189 -3.31 2.50 8.92
CA THR A 189 -4.08 3.07 7.80
C THR A 189 -4.63 4.42 8.21
N ALA A 190 -4.93 5.28 7.24
CA ALA A 190 -5.62 6.55 7.50
C ALA A 190 -6.88 6.37 8.36
N TRP A 191 -7.59 5.25 8.18
CA TRP A 191 -8.84 4.93 8.86
C TRP A 191 -8.68 4.16 10.17
N SER A 192 -7.45 3.88 10.62
CA SER A 192 -7.24 3.17 11.87
C SER A 192 -7.67 4.01 13.08
N PRO A 193 -8.24 3.40 14.13
CA PRO A 193 -8.68 4.11 15.32
C PRO A 193 -7.51 4.80 16.03
N SER A 194 -7.77 5.98 16.54
CA SER A 194 -6.83 6.82 17.27
C SER A 194 -7.56 7.56 18.38
N ILE A 195 -6.83 7.92 19.45
CA ILE A 195 -7.36 8.73 20.53
C ILE A 195 -6.91 10.16 20.33
N ASP A 196 -7.88 11.03 20.06
CA ASP A 196 -7.73 12.48 20.00
C ASP A 196 -8.03 13.10 21.36
N ARG A 197 -7.26 14.12 21.70
CA ARG A 197 -7.54 14.99 22.85
C ARG A 197 -8.21 16.23 22.28
N ILE A 198 -9.47 16.47 22.62
CA ILE A 198 -10.27 17.59 22.10
C ILE A 198 -9.48 18.88 22.29
N ILE A 199 -9.01 19.13 23.51
CA ILE A 199 -8.06 20.19 23.86
C ILE A 199 -6.67 19.55 24.06
N SER A 200 -5.69 19.97 23.26
CA SER A 200 -4.36 19.33 23.21
C SER A 200 -3.47 19.66 24.40
N GLU A 201 -3.76 20.72 25.13
CA GLU A 201 -3.07 21.15 26.34
C GLU A 201 -3.52 20.32 27.55
N ARG A 202 -4.73 19.74 27.49
CA ARG A 202 -5.28 18.90 28.54
C ARG A 202 -4.79 17.45 28.44
N GLY A 203 -4.99 16.69 29.52
CA GLY A 203 -4.62 15.28 29.61
C GLY A 203 -5.48 14.34 28.75
N TYR A 204 -5.20 13.05 28.86
CA TYR A 204 -6.04 11.99 28.29
C TYR A 204 -7.16 11.67 29.25
N LEU A 205 -8.11 12.60 29.37
CA LEU A 205 -9.24 12.49 30.30
C LEU A 205 -10.51 12.05 29.57
N LYS A 206 -11.40 11.28 30.20
CA LYS A 206 -12.63 10.73 29.57
C LYS A 206 -13.49 11.80 28.91
N GLU A 207 -13.56 12.99 29.51
CA GLU A 207 -14.28 14.18 29.03
C GLU A 207 -13.52 14.98 27.97
N ASN A 208 -12.20 14.79 27.87
CA ASN A 208 -11.33 15.47 26.90
C ASN A 208 -10.91 14.55 25.74
N CYS A 209 -11.37 13.30 25.69
CA CYS A 209 -10.94 12.34 24.69
C CYS A 209 -12.10 11.79 23.86
N ARG A 210 -11.76 11.44 22.62
CA ARG A 210 -12.68 10.79 21.68
C ARG A 210 -11.92 9.86 20.74
N VAL A 211 -12.64 8.86 20.23
CA VAL A 211 -12.16 7.90 19.25
C VAL A 211 -12.37 8.47 17.85
N VAL A 212 -11.27 8.66 17.13
CA VAL A 212 -11.26 9.25 15.80
C VAL A 212 -10.42 8.44 14.82
N LEU A 213 -10.49 8.78 13.54
CA LEU A 213 -9.55 8.26 12.54
C LEU A 213 -8.12 8.78 12.80
N SER A 214 -7.13 7.96 12.49
CA SER A 214 -5.71 8.32 12.57
C SER A 214 -5.38 9.52 11.68
N ILE A 215 -5.95 9.60 10.48
CA ILE A 215 -5.79 10.76 9.60
C ILE A 215 -6.39 12.03 10.21
N TYR A 216 -7.59 11.96 10.80
CA TYR A 216 -8.19 13.10 11.49
C TYR A 216 -7.30 13.62 12.62
N ASN A 217 -6.82 12.74 13.49
CA ASN A 217 -5.92 13.11 14.59
C ASN A 217 -4.60 13.72 14.07
N THR A 218 -4.15 13.31 12.89
CA THR A 218 -2.95 13.86 12.24
C THR A 218 -3.19 15.26 11.68
N PHE A 219 -4.33 15.48 11.01
CA PHE A 219 -4.76 16.80 10.53
C PHE A 219 -4.99 17.77 11.69
N LYS A 220 -5.71 17.34 12.74
CA LYS A 220 -5.99 18.16 13.92
C LYS A 220 -4.72 18.51 14.68
N ASN A 221 -3.84 17.53 14.92
CA ASN A 221 -2.61 17.74 15.66
C ASN A 221 -2.88 18.48 16.99
N TYR A 222 -2.22 19.61 17.25
CA TYR A 222 -2.49 20.48 18.38
C TYR A 222 -3.42 21.67 18.05
N TRP A 223 -3.95 21.74 16.83
CA TRP A 223 -4.98 22.72 16.45
C TRP A 223 -6.38 22.20 16.83
N ASN A 224 -7.40 23.00 16.53
CA ASN A 224 -8.79 22.70 16.84
C ASN A 224 -9.54 22.13 15.62
N ASP A 225 -10.77 21.68 15.87
CA ASP A 225 -11.63 21.07 14.84
C ASP A 225 -11.96 22.04 13.71
N GLU A 226 -12.12 23.33 14.04
CA GLU A 226 -12.45 24.37 13.08
C GLU A 226 -11.31 24.58 12.07
N THR A 227 -10.05 24.51 12.51
CA THR A 227 -8.90 24.52 11.62
C THR A 227 -8.97 23.40 10.57
N VAL A 228 -9.41 22.20 10.97
CA VAL A 228 -9.54 21.06 10.05
C VAL A 228 -10.71 21.25 9.08
N LYS A 229 -11.83 21.85 9.54
CA LYS A 229 -12.98 22.20 8.69
C LYS A 229 -12.65 23.29 7.68
N ILE A 230 -11.90 24.32 8.08
CA ILE A 230 -11.37 25.37 7.19
C ILE A 230 -10.53 24.73 6.10
N TRP A 231 -9.60 23.84 6.47
CA TRP A 231 -8.81 23.08 5.50
C TRP A 231 -9.69 22.28 4.55
N ALA A 232 -10.67 21.54 5.08
CA ALA A 232 -11.56 20.69 4.28
C ALA A 232 -12.36 21.53 3.27
N ASN A 233 -12.87 22.70 3.67
CA ASN A 233 -13.64 23.57 2.79
C ASN A 233 -12.78 24.05 1.62
N GLY A 234 -11.58 24.58 1.90
CA GLY A 234 -10.65 25.00 0.86
C GLY A 234 -10.23 23.84 -0.06
N PHE A 235 -9.98 22.66 0.51
CA PHE A 235 -9.62 21.46 -0.25
C PHE A 235 -10.74 21.00 -1.21
N LEU A 236 -12.01 21.18 -0.83
CA LEU A 236 -13.17 20.89 -1.70
C LEU A 236 -13.49 22.02 -2.69
N GLY A 237 -12.70 23.09 -2.72
CA GLY A 237 -12.91 24.22 -3.62
C GLY A 237 -13.93 25.25 -3.11
N ASN A 238 -14.41 25.13 -1.87
CA ASN A 238 -15.25 26.16 -1.26
C ASN A 238 -14.38 27.39 -0.95
N LYS A 239 -14.93 28.59 -1.16
CA LYS A 239 -14.24 29.83 -0.81
C LYS A 239 -14.15 29.95 0.71
N VAL A 240 -12.93 30.07 1.22
CA VAL A 240 -12.69 30.26 2.65
C VAL A 240 -11.92 31.56 2.87
N SER A 241 -12.41 32.40 3.76
CA SER A 241 -11.69 33.57 4.24
C SER A 241 -11.08 33.23 5.60
N VAL A 242 -9.77 33.44 5.73
CA VAL A 242 -9.07 33.30 7.00
C VAL A 242 -8.25 34.56 7.22
N ASP A 243 -8.47 35.21 8.36
CA ASP A 243 -7.69 36.36 8.74
C ASP A 243 -6.44 35.92 9.51
N PHE A 244 -5.27 36.29 9.00
CA PHE A 244 -3.98 36.08 9.64
C PHE A 244 -3.42 37.35 10.27
N SER A 245 -4.21 38.43 10.30
CA SER A 245 -3.83 39.68 10.94
C SER A 245 -3.78 39.47 12.46
N ASP A 246 -2.58 39.20 12.94
CA ASP A 246 -2.26 39.26 14.36
C ASP A 246 -1.08 40.23 14.51
N PRO A 247 -1.33 41.47 14.99
CA PRO A 247 -0.28 42.49 15.08
C PRO A 247 0.82 42.09 16.07
N LYS A 248 0.57 41.09 16.93
CA LYS A 248 1.55 40.62 17.93
C LYS A 248 2.52 39.58 17.37
N VAL A 249 2.31 39.10 16.13
CA VAL A 249 3.10 38.02 15.55
C VAL A 249 3.96 38.51 14.40
N GLU A 250 5.27 38.34 14.53
CA GLU A 250 6.22 38.68 13.48
C GLU A 250 5.98 37.85 12.20
N LEU A 251 6.14 38.47 11.03
CA LEU A 251 5.99 37.81 9.73
C LEU A 251 7.34 37.41 9.14
N HIS A 252 7.38 36.31 8.41
CA HIS A 252 8.49 35.98 7.52
C HIS A 252 8.47 36.89 6.28
N SER A 253 9.62 37.43 5.91
CA SER A 253 9.80 37.88 4.53
C SER A 253 9.74 36.68 3.57
N ILE A 254 9.32 36.91 2.31
CA ILE A 254 9.33 35.89 1.25
C ILE A 254 10.74 35.27 1.14
N LYS A 255 11.80 36.09 1.13
CA LYS A 255 13.19 35.64 1.06
C LYS A 255 13.55 34.66 2.18
N THR A 256 13.16 34.96 3.42
CA THR A 256 13.40 34.09 4.58
C THR A 256 12.63 32.78 4.45
N LYS A 257 11.36 32.83 4.02
CA LYS A 257 10.52 31.64 3.86
C LYS A 257 11.04 30.72 2.74
N VAL A 258 11.40 31.28 1.58
CA VAL A 258 12.04 30.56 0.46
C VAL A 258 13.28 29.81 0.95
N SER A 259 14.16 30.50 1.68
CA SER A 259 15.39 29.91 2.20
C SER A 259 15.12 28.76 3.18
N GLY A 260 14.12 28.90 4.06
CA GLY A 260 13.71 27.85 4.97
C GLY A 260 13.18 26.59 4.26
N LEU A 261 12.30 26.79 3.27
CA LEU A 261 11.73 25.71 2.46
C LEU A 261 12.81 24.99 1.64
N TRP A 262 13.68 25.75 0.96
CA TRP A 262 14.81 25.24 0.20
C TRP A 262 15.76 24.39 1.05
N ASN A 263 16.19 24.90 2.20
CA ASN A 263 17.12 24.19 3.05
C ASN A 263 16.52 22.87 3.55
N LYS A 264 15.22 22.87 3.86
CA LYS A 264 14.52 21.67 4.33
C LYS A 264 14.37 20.61 3.23
N SER A 265 14.05 21.01 1.99
CA SER A 265 13.96 20.07 0.87
C SER A 265 15.33 19.48 0.55
N ARG A 266 16.40 20.29 0.49
CA ARG A 266 17.78 19.81 0.24
C ARG A 266 18.28 18.82 1.28
N GLN A 267 17.99 19.04 2.57
CA GLN A 267 18.28 18.08 3.62
C GLN A 267 17.58 16.73 3.38
N THR A 268 16.31 16.77 2.95
CA THR A 268 15.52 15.57 2.68
C THR A 268 16.02 14.82 1.44
N ILE A 269 16.33 15.56 0.37
CA ILE A 269 16.93 15.04 -0.87
C ILE A 269 18.21 14.27 -0.56
N LYS A 270 19.14 14.90 0.19
CA LYS A 270 20.41 14.26 0.57
C LYS A 270 20.18 13.02 1.43
N LYS A 271 19.30 13.12 2.44
CA LYS A 271 19.04 12.01 3.37
C LYS A 271 18.41 10.78 2.69
N LYS A 272 17.56 11.00 1.69
CA LYS A 272 16.78 9.94 1.03
C LYS A 272 17.31 9.56 -0.36
N GLY A 273 18.33 10.25 -0.89
CA GLY A 273 18.87 9.99 -2.23
C GLY A 273 17.86 10.28 -3.36
N LEU A 274 17.09 11.36 -3.25
CA LEU A 274 16.02 11.68 -4.21
C LEU A 274 16.54 12.52 -5.39
N SER A 275 15.92 12.37 -6.57
CA SER A 275 16.11 13.31 -7.68
C SER A 275 15.47 14.67 -7.36
N SER A 276 15.98 15.74 -7.97
CA SER A 276 15.45 17.09 -7.77
C SER A 276 15.79 18.01 -8.93
N ASN A 277 14.80 18.78 -9.42
CA ASN A 277 15.01 19.90 -10.36
C ASN A 277 14.39 21.23 -9.89
N ILE A 278 13.70 21.25 -8.72
CA ILE A 278 13.21 22.52 -8.14
C ILE A 278 14.39 23.46 -7.81
N THR A 279 14.16 24.77 -7.91
CA THR A 279 15.13 25.83 -7.59
C THR A 279 14.58 26.78 -6.51
N LYS A 280 15.43 27.64 -5.94
CA LYS A 280 14.95 28.71 -5.04
C LYS A 280 13.98 29.67 -5.74
N ASP A 281 14.23 29.96 -7.02
CA ASP A 281 13.38 30.86 -7.81
C ASP A 281 12.02 30.22 -8.09
N TRP A 282 11.99 28.92 -8.39
CA TRP A 282 10.73 28.18 -8.49
C TRP A 282 9.92 28.27 -7.18
N ILE A 283 10.56 28.06 -6.01
CA ILE A 283 9.88 28.19 -4.71
C ILE A 283 9.36 29.61 -4.49
N ARG A 284 10.13 30.64 -4.88
CA ARG A 284 9.71 32.05 -4.76
C ARG A 284 8.48 32.32 -5.61
N ASN A 285 8.51 31.93 -6.89
CA ASN A 285 7.40 32.14 -7.81
C ASN A 285 6.12 31.45 -7.33
N GLU A 286 6.23 30.25 -6.76
CA GLU A 286 5.07 29.55 -6.17
C GLU A 286 4.56 30.22 -4.89
N LEU A 287 5.44 30.78 -4.05
CA LEU A 287 5.03 31.52 -2.85
C LEU A 287 4.37 32.86 -3.17
N GLU A 288 4.83 33.56 -4.22
CA GLU A 288 4.33 34.86 -4.65
C GLU A 288 2.90 34.80 -5.20
N LYS A 289 2.41 33.61 -5.59
CA LYS A 289 0.98 33.38 -5.85
C LYS A 289 0.10 33.66 -4.62
N GLY A 290 0.68 33.66 -3.42
CA GLY A 290 0.02 34.09 -2.19
C GLY A 290 -0.93 33.06 -1.55
N GLU A 291 -1.16 31.92 -2.19
CA GLU A 291 -2.12 30.91 -1.75
C GLU A 291 -1.56 29.49 -1.80
N CYS A 292 -2.20 28.59 -1.05
CA CYS A 292 -1.97 27.14 -1.14
C CYS A 292 -2.43 26.62 -2.50
N ALA A 293 -1.57 25.88 -3.20
CA ALA A 293 -1.87 25.33 -4.53
C ALA A 293 -3.10 24.40 -4.56
N VAL A 294 -3.42 23.76 -3.43
CA VAL A 294 -4.52 22.78 -3.34
C VAL A 294 -5.77 23.38 -2.72
N THR A 295 -5.64 24.14 -1.64
CA THR A 295 -6.80 24.59 -0.85
C THR A 295 -7.21 26.02 -1.13
N LYS A 296 -6.41 26.79 -1.89
CA LYS A 296 -6.63 28.22 -2.16
C LYS A 296 -6.70 29.11 -0.91
N ILE A 297 -6.33 28.57 0.25
CA ILE A 297 -6.21 29.33 1.49
C ILE A 297 -4.95 30.19 1.38
N PRO A 298 -4.99 31.48 1.79
CA PRO A 298 -3.82 32.33 1.75
C PRO A 298 -2.65 31.75 2.56
N ASN A 299 -1.43 32.07 2.14
CA ASN A 299 -0.22 31.62 2.81
C ASN A 299 -0.03 32.35 4.15
N ASP A 300 -0.03 31.60 5.25
CA ASP A 300 0.23 32.17 6.58
C ASP A 300 1.74 32.40 6.80
N MET A 301 2.15 33.65 6.68
CA MET A 301 3.54 34.07 6.79
C MET A 301 3.99 34.33 8.24
N ARG A 302 3.11 34.19 9.23
CA ARG A 302 3.47 34.35 10.65
C ARG A 302 4.58 33.38 11.07
N LYS A 303 5.52 33.89 11.86
CA LYS A 303 6.62 33.09 12.41
C LYS A 303 6.09 32.23 13.56
N GLY A 304 6.25 30.91 13.41
CA GLY A 304 5.97 29.97 14.49
C GLY A 304 6.98 30.08 15.65
N LEU A 305 6.64 29.47 16.79
CA LEU A 305 7.53 29.43 17.95
C LEU A 305 8.55 28.29 17.81
N ARG A 306 9.76 28.51 18.31
CA ARG A 306 10.81 27.48 18.38
C ARG A 306 10.74 26.65 19.67
N LYS A 307 10.41 27.28 20.80
CA LYS A 307 10.38 26.66 22.14
C LYS A 307 9.17 27.20 22.94
N PRO A 308 8.12 26.41 23.19
CA PRO A 308 7.85 25.12 22.55
C PRO A 308 7.71 25.29 21.04
N ARG A 309 7.95 24.21 20.27
CA ARG A 309 7.81 24.28 18.82
C ARG A 309 6.33 24.43 18.46
N TYR A 310 5.97 25.52 17.79
CA TYR A 310 4.63 25.78 17.28
C TYR A 310 4.71 26.18 15.81
N VAL A 311 3.83 25.63 14.99
CA VAL A 311 3.71 25.93 13.56
C VAL A 311 2.26 26.28 13.27
N PHE A 312 2.03 27.39 12.58
CA PHE A 312 0.70 27.74 12.12
C PHE A 312 0.21 26.76 11.05
N PRO A 313 -1.08 26.37 11.07
CA PRO A 313 -1.60 25.32 10.18
C PRO A 313 -1.50 25.71 8.71
N PHE A 314 -1.69 27.00 8.40
CA PHE A 314 -1.74 27.49 7.02
C PHE A 314 -0.40 28.04 6.53
N THR A 315 0.69 27.81 7.27
CA THR A 315 2.01 28.26 6.80
C THR A 315 2.45 27.47 5.57
N PRO A 316 3.08 28.10 4.56
CA PRO A 316 3.45 27.37 3.36
C PRO A 316 4.50 26.30 3.65
N SER A 317 4.37 25.19 2.92
CA SER A 317 5.16 23.96 3.01
C SER A 317 5.37 23.37 1.62
N ILE A 318 6.51 22.70 1.40
CA ILE A 318 6.76 21.96 0.15
C ILE A 318 6.18 20.55 0.28
N ASP A 319 5.23 20.21 -0.57
CA ASP A 319 4.60 18.90 -0.68
C ASP A 319 5.01 18.20 -1.96
N ARG A 320 5.19 16.88 -1.89
CA ARG A 320 5.38 16.04 -3.07
C ARG A 320 4.05 15.36 -3.38
N ILE A 321 3.57 15.51 -4.62
CA ILE A 321 2.30 14.95 -5.06
C ILE A 321 2.32 13.42 -4.91
N ASP A 322 3.38 12.79 -5.42
CA ASP A 322 3.77 11.42 -5.15
C ASP A 322 4.98 11.38 -4.19
N SER A 323 4.73 10.90 -2.97
CA SER A 323 5.74 10.69 -1.94
C SER A 323 6.84 9.67 -2.29
N SER A 324 6.62 8.81 -3.30
CA SER A 324 7.64 7.88 -3.80
C SER A 324 8.61 8.56 -4.79
N GLY A 325 8.19 9.65 -5.42
CA GLY A 325 8.97 10.43 -6.39
C GLY A 325 9.94 11.45 -5.80
N GLY A 326 10.69 12.13 -6.68
CA GLY A 326 11.66 13.18 -6.33
C GLY A 326 11.04 14.55 -6.07
N TYR A 327 11.88 15.55 -5.80
CA TYR A 327 11.50 16.96 -5.71
C TYR A 327 11.62 17.62 -7.08
N THR A 328 10.67 17.33 -7.97
CA THR A 328 10.64 17.89 -9.31
C THR A 328 9.51 18.90 -9.49
N THR A 329 9.62 19.82 -10.43
CA THR A 329 8.62 20.88 -10.68
C THR A 329 7.23 20.34 -11.04
N ASP A 330 7.16 19.12 -11.61
CA ASP A 330 5.94 18.38 -11.93
C ASP A 330 5.40 17.54 -10.75
N ASN A 331 6.26 17.14 -9.80
CA ASN A 331 5.87 16.35 -8.62
C ASN A 331 5.84 17.17 -7.32
N THR A 332 6.04 18.48 -7.37
CA THR A 332 6.16 19.33 -6.17
C THR A 332 5.21 20.50 -6.25
N ARG A 333 4.64 20.87 -5.11
CA ARG A 333 3.72 22.02 -4.97
C ARG A 333 3.92 22.72 -3.63
N ILE A 334 3.61 24.01 -3.58
CA ILE A 334 3.53 24.77 -2.32
C ILE A 334 2.12 24.68 -1.77
N VAL A 335 1.99 24.13 -0.57
CA VAL A 335 0.71 23.90 0.10
C VAL A 335 0.74 24.40 1.54
N CYS A 336 -0.41 24.52 2.18
CA CYS A 336 -0.48 24.77 3.61
C CYS A 336 0.08 23.59 4.41
N PHE A 337 0.74 23.88 5.54
CA PHE A 337 1.41 22.88 6.37
C PHE A 337 0.45 21.80 6.87
N ILE A 338 -0.78 22.16 7.24
CA ILE A 338 -1.83 21.22 7.64
C ILE A 338 -2.15 20.21 6.54
N HIS A 339 -2.12 20.60 5.26
CA HIS A 339 -2.35 19.66 4.16
C HIS A 339 -1.21 18.65 4.06
N ASN A 340 0.04 19.11 3.95
CA ASN A 340 1.23 18.24 3.85
C ASN A 340 1.38 17.32 5.09
N TRP A 341 1.28 17.90 6.29
CA TRP A 341 1.37 17.15 7.54
C TRP A 341 0.21 16.20 7.73
N GLY A 342 -1.00 16.64 7.45
CA GLY A 342 -2.23 15.87 7.64
C GLY A 342 -2.31 14.69 6.68
N ARG A 343 -1.97 14.90 5.40
CA ARG A 343 -2.08 13.87 4.36
C ARG A 343 -1.03 12.77 4.49
N GLN A 344 0.19 13.12 4.92
CA GLN A 344 1.34 12.20 4.89
C GLN A 344 1.48 11.58 3.49
N ASP A 345 1.37 10.26 3.35
CA ASP A 345 1.46 9.55 2.08
C ASP A 345 0.07 9.23 1.47
N THR A 346 -1.02 9.75 2.06
CA THR A 346 -2.39 9.51 1.57
C THR A 346 -2.66 10.28 0.27
N PRO A 347 -2.96 9.65 -0.87
CA PRO A 347 -3.27 10.35 -2.13
C PRO A 347 -4.44 11.33 -2.03
N ASP A 348 -4.44 12.40 -2.84
CA ASP A 348 -5.51 13.42 -2.83
C ASP A 348 -6.91 12.83 -3.09
N LYS A 349 -7.01 11.83 -3.97
CA LYS A 349 -8.29 11.15 -4.27
C LYS A 349 -8.95 10.58 -3.00
N ASP A 350 -8.16 10.09 -2.05
CA ASP A 350 -8.64 9.48 -0.81
C ASP A 350 -8.97 10.56 0.24
N LEU A 351 -8.34 11.74 0.13
CA LEU A 351 -8.66 12.89 0.98
C LEU A 351 -10.02 13.49 0.67
N ILE A 352 -10.53 13.41 -0.56
CA ILE A 352 -11.84 13.97 -0.92
C ILE A 352 -12.95 13.37 -0.05
N TYR A 353 -12.91 12.04 0.14
CA TYR A 353 -13.88 11.34 0.98
C TYR A 353 -13.81 11.80 2.45
N PHE A 354 -12.59 11.95 2.97
CA PHE A 354 -12.36 12.47 4.31
C PHE A 354 -12.82 13.92 4.48
N ALA A 355 -12.46 14.81 3.55
CA ALA A 355 -12.84 16.22 3.59
C ALA A 355 -14.37 16.40 3.55
N LYS A 356 -15.07 15.66 2.69
CA LYS A 356 -16.54 15.68 2.64
C LYS A 356 -17.19 15.28 3.97
N SER A 357 -16.62 14.31 4.68
CA SER A 357 -17.17 13.86 5.97
C SER A 357 -17.08 14.89 7.10
N LEU A 358 -16.30 15.95 6.93
CA LEU A 358 -16.09 17.02 7.90
C LEU A 358 -17.02 18.22 7.72
N ILE A 359 -17.61 18.37 6.54
CA ILE A 359 -18.50 19.47 6.16
C ILE A 359 -19.88 18.85 5.99
N LYS A 360 -20.60 18.73 7.10
CA LYS A 360 -21.98 18.27 7.15
C LYS A 360 -22.90 19.44 7.37
#